data_AF-K9TMQ1-F1
#
_entry.id   AF-K9TMQ1-F1
#
_cell.length_a   1.000
_cell.length_b   1.000
_cell.length_c   1.000
_cell.angle_alpha   90.00
_cell.angle_beta   90.00
_cell.angle_gamma   90.00
#
_symmetry.space_group_name_H-M   'P 1'
#
loop_
_entity.id
_entity.type
_entity.pdbx_description
1 polymer ?
#
loop_
_entity_poly.entity_id
_entity_poly.type
_entity_poly.pdbx_seq_one_letter_code
_entity_poly.pdbx_strand_id
1 'polypeptide(L)'
;MTSSAQLTAILQITENSQFMFKTWQVHILSYLGQLADVAYFQVRLQQRESPSDSDESSGGEERMALLRVGSVTGGLKRELDLRKVLENHKMISELLAWDVKNLVQLSLASPQPSQDLDQTLNEFADDQDSQDLEGSESNPDASIEGEPETLAADLSEEENTSTYLEEESYPDSPGTSEEPMEKLLVLTALPEADKTLEHWLQEDIPLTDALAIAAQVCQFFRYAYQRSWCFIYISPKFIEKRTPIAFFDLTGAYPLDSQLSEGLMAPYCAPELATGAQIQEQMSTYTVGSLLYESIHHQPVSDCLSDLKVDPIPRISQLLKISLSEISEDRFTLPQFLNLLVETRQFLEAANLSWEVAGRSTGGLSINRLQNEDNYGVRQQQSTHSAPLILGIVADGMGGMAQGEVASRIAVQTILEAPMEGELLTPELRSQWLRSTVQKANEAVANEVRDGGTTLSIVLAVGAELAIAHVGDSRIYLLRNGIICQLSEDHSMIALLLASGEIDYEESLDHPNRNVLTKSIGSKRRLSDGYVQELTRFSSDFSLKLEPDDILILCSDGVWDEVKSEELAKIFSPDLTLSDAVNQAINRVLEEGASDNATLLALKLKSSLRATY
;
A
#
# COMPACT_ATOMS: atom_id res chain seq x y z
N MET A 1 30.46 -3.88 -66.95
CA MET A 1 30.73 -5.24 -66.43
C MET A 1 31.65 -5.07 -65.23
N THR A 2 31.29 -5.30 -63.99
CA THR A 2 30.14 -5.96 -63.34
C THR A 2 30.05 -5.33 -61.94
N SER A 3 28.90 -4.73 -61.63
CA SER A 3 28.55 -4.27 -60.27
C SER A 3 28.26 -5.51 -59.42
N SER A 4 29.04 -5.71 -58.36
CA SER A 4 28.79 -6.71 -57.34
C SER A 4 27.65 -6.22 -56.44
N ALA A 5 26.42 -6.56 -56.78
CA ALA A 5 25.27 -6.42 -55.89
C ALA A 5 25.51 -7.30 -54.65
N GLN A 6 25.77 -6.67 -53.50
CA GLN A 6 25.60 -7.33 -52.21
C GLN A 6 24.12 -7.69 -52.07
N LEU A 7 23.82 -8.99 -52.05
CA LEU A 7 22.51 -9.50 -51.67
C LEU A 7 22.21 -9.05 -50.23
N THR A 8 21.34 -8.06 -50.07
CA THR A 8 20.81 -7.64 -48.77
C THR A 8 19.92 -8.78 -48.27
N ALA A 9 20.39 -9.55 -47.29
CA ALA A 9 19.65 -10.68 -46.73
C ALA A 9 18.39 -10.18 -46.00
N ILE A 10 17.22 -10.74 -46.35
CA ILE A 10 15.93 -10.50 -45.67
C ILE A 10 16.00 -11.15 -44.28
N LEU A 11 15.69 -10.40 -43.23
CA LEU A 11 15.61 -10.93 -41.86
C LEU A 11 14.19 -11.47 -41.63
N GLN A 12 14.05 -12.80 -41.59
CA GLN A 12 12.79 -13.45 -41.24
C GLN A 12 12.71 -13.74 -39.73
N ILE A 13 11.69 -13.17 -39.09
CA ILE A 13 11.41 -13.35 -37.67
C ILE A 13 10.21 -14.31 -37.59
N THR A 14 10.49 -15.53 -37.12
CA THR A 14 9.52 -16.61 -36.91
C THR A 14 9.82 -17.29 -35.58
N GLU A 15 8.82 -17.93 -34.98
CA GLU A 15 9.08 -18.77 -33.81
C GLU A 15 10.15 -19.81 -34.10
N ASN A 16 11.03 -20.05 -33.12
CA ASN A 16 12.18 -20.95 -33.20
C ASN A 16 13.27 -20.53 -34.19
N SER A 17 13.24 -19.31 -34.76
CA SER A 17 14.36 -18.78 -35.54
C SER A 17 15.44 -18.17 -34.65
N GLN A 18 16.64 -18.01 -35.21
CA GLN A 18 17.75 -17.36 -34.52
C GLN A 18 18.45 -16.39 -35.47
N PHE A 19 18.92 -15.27 -34.93
CA PHE A 19 19.68 -14.29 -35.69
C PHE A 19 20.67 -13.53 -34.80
N MET A 20 21.69 -12.95 -35.43
CA MET A 20 22.66 -12.10 -34.74
C MET A 20 22.13 -10.67 -34.64
N PHE A 21 22.15 -10.11 -33.43
CA PHE A 21 21.75 -8.74 -33.16
C PHE A 21 22.80 -8.06 -32.27
N LYS A 22 23.61 -7.18 -32.88
CA LYS A 22 24.79 -6.58 -32.22
C LYS A 22 25.71 -7.68 -31.66
N THR A 23 25.90 -7.73 -30.35
CA THR A 23 26.71 -8.72 -29.62
C THR A 23 25.93 -9.95 -29.18
N TRP A 24 24.62 -9.97 -29.40
CA TRP A 24 23.72 -11.02 -28.93
C TRP A 24 23.36 -11.98 -30.06
N GLN A 25 23.38 -13.27 -29.75
CA GLN A 25 22.66 -14.28 -30.50
C GLN A 25 21.23 -14.38 -29.93
N VAL A 26 20.25 -14.00 -30.74
CA VAL A 26 18.84 -13.92 -30.35
C VAL A 26 18.13 -15.17 -30.86
N HIS A 27 17.57 -15.97 -29.95
CA HIS A 27 16.72 -17.11 -30.27
C HIS A 27 15.27 -16.77 -29.96
N ILE A 28 14.39 -16.79 -30.96
CA ILE A 28 12.97 -16.51 -30.78
C ILE A 28 12.28 -17.74 -30.20
N LEU A 29 11.67 -17.58 -29.03
CA LEU A 29 10.97 -18.66 -28.35
C LEU A 29 9.49 -18.67 -28.70
N SER A 30 8.81 -17.53 -28.56
CA SER A 30 7.37 -17.41 -28.78
C SER A 30 6.96 -16.00 -29.17
N TYR A 31 5.84 -15.89 -29.88
CA TYR A 31 5.16 -14.62 -30.16
C TYR A 31 4.17 -14.28 -29.03
N LEU A 32 4.27 -13.06 -28.48
CA LEU A 32 3.47 -12.59 -27.34
C LEU A 32 2.30 -11.68 -27.74
N GLY A 33 2.08 -11.50 -29.05
CA GLY A 33 1.05 -10.64 -29.63
C GLY A 33 1.58 -9.33 -30.22
N GLN A 34 0.65 -8.53 -30.74
CA GLN A 34 0.91 -7.21 -31.30
C GLN A 34 -0.04 -6.19 -30.65
N LEU A 35 0.49 -5.02 -30.33
CA LEU A 35 -0.25 -3.88 -29.82
C LEU A 35 0.12 -2.65 -30.64
N ALA A 36 -0.89 -2.01 -31.24
CA ALA A 36 -0.69 -0.98 -32.25
C ALA A 36 0.31 -1.43 -33.34
N ASP A 37 1.40 -0.69 -33.55
CA ASP A 37 2.42 -0.98 -34.56
C ASP A 37 3.58 -1.87 -34.05
N VAL A 38 3.49 -2.40 -32.82
CA VAL A 38 4.59 -3.12 -32.16
C VAL A 38 4.25 -4.59 -31.95
N ALA A 39 5.07 -5.48 -32.51
CA ALA A 39 5.03 -6.92 -32.31
C ALA A 39 5.99 -7.34 -31.19
N TYR A 40 5.55 -8.22 -30.29
CA TYR A 40 6.27 -8.63 -29.09
C TYR A 40 6.67 -10.10 -29.17
N PHE A 41 7.92 -10.42 -28.84
CA PHE A 41 8.47 -11.76 -28.87
C PHE A 41 9.25 -12.05 -27.59
N GLN A 42 9.05 -13.24 -27.03
CA GLN A 42 9.93 -13.78 -26.00
C GLN A 42 11.17 -14.36 -26.68
N VAL A 43 12.35 -13.98 -26.21
CA VAL A 43 13.62 -14.44 -26.80
C VAL A 43 14.60 -14.90 -25.73
N ARG A 44 15.46 -15.86 -26.09
CA ARG A 44 16.65 -16.23 -25.31
C ARG A 44 17.86 -15.55 -25.94
N LEU A 45 18.64 -14.85 -25.12
CA LEU A 45 19.88 -14.21 -25.52
C LEU A 45 21.08 -15.05 -25.08
N GLN A 46 22.06 -15.20 -25.97
CA GLN A 46 23.39 -15.71 -25.67
C GLN A 46 24.41 -14.65 -26.07
N GLN A 47 25.29 -14.26 -25.15
CA GLN A 47 26.37 -13.32 -25.45
C GLN A 47 27.52 -14.06 -26.13
N ARG A 48 27.98 -13.54 -27.27
CA ARG A 48 29.12 -14.14 -27.97
C ARG A 48 30.42 -13.53 -27.46
N GLU A 49 31.24 -14.33 -26.78
CA GLU A 49 32.61 -13.95 -26.43
C GLU A 49 33.46 -13.75 -27.70
N SER A 50 34.36 -12.77 -27.67
CA SER A 50 35.30 -12.51 -28.76
C SER A 50 36.23 -13.73 -28.93
N PRO A 51 36.69 -14.07 -30.15
CA PRO A 51 37.50 -15.27 -30.38
C PRO A 51 38.96 -15.16 -29.87
N SER A 52 39.23 -14.35 -28.84
CA SER A 52 40.57 -14.11 -28.28
C SER A 52 40.85 -14.81 -26.95
N ASP A 53 39.85 -15.34 -26.26
CA ASP A 53 40.06 -16.00 -24.96
C ASP A 53 39.80 -17.50 -25.09
N SER A 54 40.90 -18.24 -25.20
CA SER A 54 40.93 -19.70 -25.22
C SER A 54 40.91 -20.25 -23.80
N ASP A 55 39.76 -20.18 -23.13
CA ASP A 55 39.51 -20.97 -21.91
C ASP A 55 38.14 -21.66 -22.02
N GLU A 56 38.19 -22.98 -22.18
CA GLU A 56 37.04 -23.89 -22.18
C GLU A 56 36.42 -23.99 -20.77
N SER A 57 35.74 -22.94 -20.27
CA SER A 57 34.80 -23.07 -19.13
C SER A 57 33.89 -21.86 -18.83
N SER A 58 33.69 -20.89 -19.72
CA SER A 58 32.64 -19.85 -19.55
C SER A 58 31.42 -20.20 -20.39
N GLY A 59 30.43 -20.86 -19.79
CA GLY A 59 29.08 -20.89 -20.37
C GLY A 59 28.57 -19.45 -20.45
N GLY A 60 28.49 -18.88 -21.65
CA GLY A 60 28.05 -17.50 -21.84
C GLY A 60 26.70 -17.27 -21.15
N GLU A 61 26.53 -16.12 -20.49
CA GLU A 61 25.31 -15.80 -19.76
C GLU A 61 24.08 -15.94 -20.68
N GLU A 62 23.25 -16.93 -20.39
CA GLU A 62 21.94 -17.10 -21.02
C GLU A 62 20.92 -16.25 -20.26
N ARG A 63 20.25 -15.33 -20.94
CA ARG A 63 19.23 -14.47 -20.33
C ARG A 63 17.96 -14.44 -21.18
N MET A 64 16.80 -14.47 -20.53
CA MET A 64 15.51 -14.22 -21.17
C MET A 64 15.32 -12.72 -21.42
N ALA A 65 14.82 -12.36 -22.59
CA ALA A 65 14.60 -10.98 -23.00
C ALA A 65 13.31 -10.82 -23.80
N LEU A 66 12.88 -9.56 -23.92
CA LEU A 66 11.74 -9.13 -24.71
C LEU A 66 12.26 -8.45 -25.98
N LEU A 67 12.02 -9.07 -27.12
CA LEU A 67 12.25 -8.46 -28.44
C LEU A 67 10.96 -7.81 -28.91
N ARG A 68 11.07 -6.53 -29.25
CA ARG A 68 9.96 -5.76 -29.83
C ARG A 68 10.35 -5.24 -31.20
N VAL A 69 9.45 -5.41 -32.15
CA VAL A 69 9.65 -5.04 -33.56
C VAL A 69 8.52 -4.11 -33.97
N GLY A 70 8.86 -2.93 -34.49
CA GLY A 70 7.86 -1.92 -34.85
C GLY A 70 8.36 -0.94 -35.89
N SER A 71 7.56 0.09 -36.17
CA SER A 71 7.94 1.12 -37.14
C SER A 71 9.07 2.02 -36.61
N VAL A 72 9.92 2.51 -37.52
CA VAL A 72 10.95 3.52 -37.22
C VAL A 72 10.37 4.89 -36.83
N THR A 73 9.09 5.12 -37.12
CA THR A 73 8.35 6.34 -36.75
C THR A 73 7.23 6.08 -35.72
N GLY A 74 7.08 4.83 -35.26
CA GLY A 74 5.96 4.43 -34.41
C GLY A 74 6.29 4.34 -32.92
N GLY A 75 5.64 3.41 -32.21
CA GLY A 75 5.69 3.29 -30.75
C GLY A 75 7.09 3.09 -30.18
N LEU A 76 7.90 2.27 -30.82
CA LEU A 76 9.28 1.99 -30.35
C LEU A 76 10.19 3.21 -30.45
N LYS A 77 10.00 4.07 -31.47
CA LYS A 77 10.78 5.30 -31.59
C LYS A 77 10.44 6.25 -30.45
N ARG A 78 9.15 6.39 -30.11
CA ARG A 78 8.68 7.19 -28.98
C ARG A 78 9.26 6.69 -27.66
N GLU A 79 9.25 5.37 -27.42
CA GLU A 79 9.87 4.79 -26.22
C GLU A 79 11.37 5.15 -26.12
N LEU A 80 12.14 5.01 -27.21
CA LEU A 80 13.56 5.33 -27.18
C LEU A 80 13.82 6.82 -26.88
N ASP A 81 12.96 7.71 -27.33
CA ASP A 81 13.08 9.14 -27.03
C ASP A 81 12.65 9.45 -25.59
N LEU A 82 11.60 8.79 -25.07
CA LEU A 82 11.23 8.88 -23.66
C LEU A 82 12.35 8.39 -22.75
N ARG A 83 13.00 7.25 -23.07
CA ARG A 83 14.12 6.72 -22.29
C ARG A 83 15.29 7.72 -22.18
N LYS A 84 15.53 8.55 -23.19
CA LYS A 84 16.53 9.64 -23.12
C LYS A 84 16.11 10.75 -22.15
N VAL A 85 14.81 11.04 -22.09
CA VAL A 85 14.22 12.09 -21.26
C VAL A 85 14.12 11.65 -19.78
N LEU A 86 13.83 10.36 -19.53
CA LEU A 86 13.70 9.80 -18.19
C LEU A 86 15.01 9.28 -17.60
N GLU A 87 16.08 9.19 -18.41
CA GLU A 87 17.41 8.71 -18.02
C GLU A 87 17.34 7.34 -17.27
N ASN A 88 18.19 7.13 -16.26
CA ASN A 88 18.26 5.91 -15.46
C ASN A 88 17.24 5.92 -14.31
N HIS A 89 15.97 6.17 -14.61
CA HIS A 89 14.92 6.12 -13.60
C HIS A 89 14.73 4.68 -13.07
N LYS A 90 14.70 4.49 -11.74
CA LYS A 90 14.68 3.16 -11.09
C LYS A 90 13.48 2.26 -11.47
N MET A 91 12.40 2.87 -11.94
CA MET A 91 11.18 2.18 -12.40
C MET A 91 11.24 1.76 -13.87
N ILE A 92 12.32 2.06 -14.60
CA ILE A 92 12.47 1.68 -16.01
C ILE A 92 13.43 0.50 -16.08
N SER A 93 13.02 -0.54 -16.79
CA SER A 93 13.87 -1.70 -17.11
C SER A 93 15.10 -1.32 -17.95
N GLU A 94 16.13 -2.16 -17.85
CA GLU A 94 17.33 -2.04 -18.65
C GLU A 94 17.03 -2.21 -20.16
N LEU A 95 17.56 -1.28 -20.96
CA LEU A 95 17.61 -1.37 -22.42
C LEU A 95 18.88 -2.11 -22.83
N LEU A 96 18.75 -3.31 -23.38
CA LEU A 96 19.89 -4.18 -23.71
C LEU A 96 20.53 -3.79 -25.05
N ALA A 97 19.71 -3.59 -26.08
CA ALA A 97 20.16 -3.17 -27.40
C ALA A 97 18.99 -2.67 -28.25
N TRP A 98 19.28 -1.86 -29.26
CA TRP A 98 18.33 -1.52 -30.32
C TRP A 98 19.08 -1.30 -31.64
N ASP A 99 18.39 -1.49 -32.77
CA ASP A 99 18.93 -1.28 -34.12
C ASP A 99 17.80 -1.10 -35.13
N VAL A 100 18.07 -0.38 -36.22
CA VAL A 100 17.18 -0.35 -37.39
C VAL A 100 17.64 -1.42 -38.37
N LYS A 101 16.70 -2.23 -38.85
CA LYS A 101 16.97 -3.29 -39.83
C LYS A 101 16.11 -3.11 -41.07
N ASN A 102 16.72 -3.34 -42.22
CA ASN A 102 16.06 -3.30 -43.51
C ASN A 102 15.61 -4.72 -43.88
N LEU A 103 14.51 -4.82 -44.62
CA LEU A 103 13.92 -6.07 -45.10
C LEU A 103 13.55 -7.05 -43.96
N VAL A 104 12.85 -6.58 -42.94
CA VAL A 104 12.34 -7.45 -41.86
C VAL A 104 10.97 -7.98 -42.25
N GLN A 105 10.83 -9.30 -42.35
CA GLN A 105 9.54 -9.98 -42.56
C GLN A 105 9.13 -10.72 -41.29
N LEU A 106 7.96 -10.38 -40.76
CA LEU A 106 7.31 -11.13 -39.69
C LEU A 106 6.46 -12.22 -40.34
N SER A 107 6.77 -13.49 -40.10
CA SER A 107 5.89 -14.59 -40.48
C SER A 107 5.23 -15.10 -39.21
N LEU A 108 4.07 -14.50 -38.93
CA LEU A 108 3.20 -14.83 -37.82
C LEU A 108 2.37 -16.06 -38.24
N ALA A 109 2.45 -17.16 -37.51
CA ALA A 109 1.54 -18.28 -37.74
C ALA A 109 0.12 -17.81 -37.39
N SER A 110 -0.75 -17.68 -38.39
CA SER A 110 -2.17 -17.44 -38.15
C SER A 110 -2.74 -18.63 -37.35
N PRO A 111 -3.53 -18.41 -36.29
CA PRO A 111 -4.38 -19.49 -35.79
C PRO A 111 -5.32 -19.88 -36.93
N GLN A 112 -5.23 -21.14 -37.39
CA GLN A 112 -6.23 -21.69 -38.29
C GLN A 112 -7.61 -21.51 -37.63
N PRO A 113 -8.63 -20.96 -38.30
CA PRO A 113 -9.98 -21.10 -37.81
C PRO A 113 -10.25 -22.60 -37.73
N SER A 114 -10.54 -23.11 -36.53
CA SER A 114 -11.07 -24.45 -36.36
C SER A 114 -12.31 -24.57 -37.25
N GLN A 115 -12.21 -25.38 -38.30
CA GLN A 115 -13.36 -25.91 -39.01
C GLN A 115 -14.12 -26.82 -38.04
N ASP A 116 -14.99 -26.22 -37.23
CA ASP A 116 -16.03 -26.90 -36.46
C ASP A 116 -17.01 -25.83 -35.98
N LEU A 117 -17.81 -25.29 -36.89
CA LEU A 117 -19.06 -24.56 -36.62
C LEU A 117 -19.82 -24.38 -37.93
N ASP A 118 -20.13 -25.51 -38.56
CA ASP A 118 -21.04 -25.55 -39.71
C ASP A 118 -21.87 -26.84 -39.61
N GLN A 119 -22.58 -27.00 -38.48
CA GLN A 119 -23.61 -28.02 -38.26
C GLN A 119 -24.30 -27.83 -36.90
N THR A 120 -25.16 -26.82 -36.77
CA THR A 120 -26.36 -26.84 -35.89
C THR A 120 -27.13 -25.51 -36.04
N LEU A 121 -27.62 -25.23 -37.24
CA LEU A 121 -28.72 -24.28 -37.47
C LEU A 121 -29.66 -24.90 -38.52
N ASN A 122 -30.31 -25.99 -38.11
CA ASN A 122 -31.50 -26.54 -38.75
C ASN A 122 -32.00 -27.69 -37.87
N GLU A 123 -32.77 -27.35 -36.84
CA GLU A 123 -33.86 -28.16 -36.31
C GLU A 123 -34.58 -27.36 -35.21
N PHE A 124 -35.90 -27.50 -35.15
CA PHE A 124 -36.86 -26.84 -34.26
C PHE A 124 -37.47 -25.52 -34.73
N ALA A 125 -38.20 -25.61 -35.84
CA ALA A 125 -39.52 -24.99 -35.93
C ALA A 125 -40.58 -26.09 -35.73
N ASP A 126 -41.70 -25.68 -35.14
CA ASP A 126 -42.96 -26.41 -34.88
C ASP A 126 -42.98 -27.46 -33.75
N ASP A 127 -43.60 -27.09 -32.62
CA ASP A 127 -44.89 -27.70 -32.27
C ASP A 127 -45.65 -26.84 -31.23
N GLN A 128 -46.91 -26.55 -31.55
CA GLN A 128 -47.93 -26.07 -30.62
C GLN A 128 -48.32 -27.21 -29.68
N ASP A 129 -48.51 -26.97 -28.38
CA ASP A 129 -49.84 -27.12 -27.78
C ASP A 129 -49.95 -26.65 -26.32
N SER A 130 -51.11 -26.03 -26.09
CA SER A 130 -51.90 -25.81 -24.88
C SER A 130 -51.55 -26.53 -23.57
N GLN A 131 -51.60 -25.79 -22.44
CA GLN A 131 -52.47 -26.13 -21.30
C GLN A 131 -52.59 -25.00 -20.26
N ASP A 132 -53.84 -24.78 -19.86
CA ASP A 132 -54.37 -23.86 -18.85
C ASP A 132 -53.81 -24.08 -17.42
N LEU A 133 -53.93 -23.06 -16.57
CA LEU A 133 -54.62 -23.14 -15.26
C LEU A 133 -54.65 -21.78 -14.52
N GLU A 134 -55.88 -21.25 -14.42
CA GLU A 134 -56.56 -20.64 -13.25
C GLU A 134 -55.78 -19.69 -12.31
N GLY A 135 -56.18 -18.41 -12.21
CA GLY A 135 -57.16 -17.91 -11.23
C GLY A 135 -56.42 -17.00 -10.22
N SER A 136 -56.89 -15.87 -9.70
CA SER A 136 -58.23 -15.41 -9.35
C SER A 136 -58.16 -13.94 -8.85
N GLU A 137 -59.27 -13.22 -9.04
CA GLU A 137 -59.87 -12.23 -8.09
C GLU A 137 -59.17 -10.88 -7.84
N SER A 138 -59.67 -9.75 -8.35
CA SER A 138 -60.86 -8.94 -7.92
C SER A 138 -60.49 -7.81 -6.95
N ASN A 139 -60.59 -6.53 -7.36
CA ASN A 139 -61.77 -5.68 -7.16
C ASN A 139 -61.52 -4.21 -7.59
N PRO A 140 -62.58 -3.44 -7.88
CA PRO A 140 -62.55 -2.10 -8.47
C PRO A 140 -62.78 -0.98 -7.43
N ASP A 141 -62.40 0.26 -7.76
CA ASP A 141 -63.26 1.45 -7.69
C ASP A 141 -62.44 2.75 -7.81
N ALA A 142 -62.93 3.66 -8.66
CA ALA A 142 -63.27 5.05 -8.32
C ALA A 142 -62.97 6.02 -9.49
N SER A 143 -64.07 6.38 -10.15
CA SER A 143 -64.31 7.55 -11.00
C SER A 143 -63.93 8.89 -10.35
N ILE A 144 -63.52 9.89 -11.15
CA ILE A 144 -64.21 11.18 -11.33
C ILE A 144 -63.58 11.99 -12.50
N GLU A 145 -64.44 12.18 -13.50
CA GLU A 145 -64.69 13.30 -14.43
C GLU A 145 -63.70 14.46 -14.63
N GLY A 146 -63.50 14.80 -15.92
CA GLY A 146 -62.97 16.08 -16.40
C GLY A 146 -62.68 16.12 -17.91
N GLU A 147 -63.74 16.09 -18.75
CA GLU A 147 -63.69 16.42 -20.19
C GLU A 147 -63.87 17.94 -20.43
N PRO A 148 -63.79 18.48 -21.68
CA PRO A 148 -62.77 18.31 -22.72
C PRO A 148 -62.41 19.67 -23.40
N GLU A 149 -61.43 19.72 -24.31
CA GLU A 149 -61.52 20.51 -25.56
C GLU A 149 -60.37 20.21 -26.53
N THR A 150 -60.69 19.35 -27.51
CA THR A 150 -60.48 19.52 -28.96
C THR A 150 -59.07 19.71 -29.55
N LEU A 151 -58.62 18.74 -30.36
CA LEU A 151 -58.59 18.80 -31.85
C LEU A 151 -57.99 17.52 -32.45
N ALA A 152 -58.70 16.99 -33.45
CA ALA A 152 -58.47 15.80 -34.28
C ALA A 152 -57.03 15.68 -34.83
N ALA A 153 -56.37 14.51 -34.82
CA ALA A 153 -56.60 13.28 -35.61
C ALA A 153 -56.50 13.51 -37.12
N ASP A 154 -55.46 12.95 -37.76
CA ASP A 154 -55.65 11.82 -38.66
C ASP A 154 -54.30 11.17 -39.09
N LEU A 155 -54.41 9.96 -39.64
CA LEU A 155 -53.42 9.12 -40.35
C LEU A 155 -52.88 7.91 -39.55
N SER A 156 -53.47 6.73 -39.77
CA SER A 156 -53.02 5.82 -40.84
C SER A 156 -53.66 4.42 -40.71
N GLU A 157 -54.27 3.97 -41.80
CA GLU A 157 -54.56 2.55 -42.07
C GLU A 157 -53.69 2.09 -43.25
N GLU A 158 -53.09 0.93 -43.04
CA GLU A 158 -52.90 -0.21 -43.96
C GLU A 158 -51.87 -0.24 -45.11
N GLU A 159 -51.12 -1.36 -45.03
CA GLU A 159 -50.70 -2.29 -46.09
C GLU A 159 -49.37 -2.14 -46.86
N ASN A 160 -48.43 -3.01 -46.45
CA ASN A 160 -47.69 -4.00 -47.24
C ASN A 160 -47.07 -3.58 -48.59
N THR A 161 -45.73 -3.63 -48.67
CA THR A 161 -45.02 -4.24 -49.82
C THR A 161 -43.56 -4.53 -49.46
N SER A 162 -43.17 -5.79 -49.60
CA SER A 162 -41.80 -6.27 -49.50
C SER A 162 -40.91 -5.63 -50.56
N THR A 163 -39.76 -5.08 -50.18
CA THR A 163 -38.66 -4.84 -51.12
C THR A 163 -37.35 -5.21 -50.45
N TYR A 164 -36.74 -6.27 -50.97
CA TYR A 164 -35.36 -6.67 -50.70
C TYR A 164 -34.42 -5.45 -50.87
N LEU A 165 -33.61 -5.15 -49.86
CA LEU A 165 -32.50 -4.20 -50.02
C LEU A 165 -31.26 -5.00 -50.46
N GLU A 166 -30.80 -4.69 -51.66
CA GLU A 166 -29.61 -5.24 -52.30
C GLU A 166 -28.34 -4.87 -51.50
N GLU A 167 -27.42 -5.83 -51.37
CA GLU A 167 -26.09 -5.64 -50.79
C GLU A 167 -25.26 -4.70 -51.68
N GLU A 168 -24.88 -3.53 -51.15
CA GLU A 168 -23.91 -2.63 -51.79
C GLU A 168 -22.50 -3.24 -51.69
N SER A 169 -22.08 -3.91 -52.77
CA SER A 169 -20.71 -4.36 -52.98
C SER A 169 -19.77 -3.17 -53.20
N TYR A 170 -18.95 -2.83 -52.20
CA TYR A 170 -17.80 -1.95 -52.40
C TYR A 170 -16.74 -2.67 -53.28
N PRO A 171 -16.15 -2.02 -54.29
CA PRO A 171 -15.07 -2.61 -55.05
C PRO A 171 -13.79 -2.71 -54.20
N ASP A 172 -13.25 -3.92 -54.10
CA ASP A 172 -11.92 -4.19 -53.56
C ASP A 172 -10.90 -3.27 -54.21
N SER A 173 -10.40 -2.31 -53.43
CA SER A 173 -9.20 -1.57 -53.78
C SER A 173 -8.02 -2.44 -53.34
N PRO A 174 -7.11 -2.89 -54.23
CA PRO A 174 -5.87 -3.50 -53.79
C PRO A 174 -4.98 -2.40 -53.22
N GLY A 175 -5.20 -2.07 -51.95
CA GLY A 175 -4.30 -1.25 -51.17
C GLY A 175 -3.06 -2.06 -50.83
N THR A 176 -2.14 -2.18 -51.78
CA THR A 176 -0.73 -2.41 -51.44
C THR A 176 -0.22 -1.15 -50.74
N SER A 177 -0.38 -1.08 -49.42
CA SER A 177 0.50 -0.25 -48.62
C SER A 177 1.88 -0.94 -48.68
N GLU A 178 2.81 -0.34 -49.40
CA GLU A 178 4.22 -0.69 -49.27
C GLU A 178 4.60 -0.39 -47.81
N GLU A 179 4.55 -1.41 -46.94
CA GLU A 179 5.09 -1.27 -45.60
C GLU A 179 6.54 -0.79 -45.72
N PRO A 180 6.96 0.26 -44.99
CA PRO A 180 8.35 0.68 -45.01
C PRO A 180 9.21 -0.53 -44.66
N MET A 181 10.11 -0.89 -45.58
CA MET A 181 10.95 -2.09 -45.44
C MET A 181 11.94 -1.98 -44.28
N GLU A 182 11.99 -0.85 -43.56
CA GLU A 182 12.81 -0.65 -42.36
C GLU A 182 11.96 -0.79 -41.09
N LYS A 183 12.37 -1.70 -40.20
CA LYS A 183 11.76 -1.89 -38.88
C LYS A 183 12.78 -1.57 -37.78
N LEU A 184 12.28 -1.04 -36.68
CA LEU A 184 13.05 -0.80 -35.46
C LEU A 184 12.93 -2.02 -34.54
N LEU A 185 14.06 -2.57 -34.12
CA LEU A 185 14.14 -3.68 -33.17
C LEU A 185 14.66 -3.16 -31.83
N VAL A 186 13.96 -3.46 -30.74
CA VAL A 186 14.33 -3.08 -29.37
C VAL A 186 14.36 -4.34 -28.49
N LEU A 187 15.49 -4.55 -27.82
CA LEU A 187 15.69 -5.60 -26.83
C LEU A 187 15.73 -5.00 -25.43
N THR A 188 14.84 -5.47 -24.57
CA THR A 188 14.82 -5.19 -23.13
C THR A 188 14.86 -6.50 -22.34
N ALA A 189 15.12 -6.41 -21.04
CA ALA A 189 14.87 -7.54 -20.16
C ALA A 189 13.41 -8.02 -20.26
N LEU A 190 13.14 -9.27 -19.90
CA LEU A 190 11.79 -9.81 -19.76
C LEU A 190 11.46 -9.89 -18.26
N PRO A 191 10.27 -9.44 -17.82
CA PRO A 191 9.86 -9.63 -16.43
C PRO A 191 9.64 -11.11 -16.13
N GLU A 192 9.86 -11.51 -14.88
CA GLU A 192 9.51 -12.85 -14.40
C GLU A 192 7.98 -13.00 -14.35
N ALA A 193 7.44 -14.05 -14.97
CA ALA A 193 5.99 -14.18 -15.21
C ALA A 193 5.16 -14.16 -13.91
N ASP A 194 5.66 -14.81 -12.86
CA ASP A 194 5.07 -14.88 -11.51
C ASP A 194 5.20 -13.57 -10.72
N LYS A 195 5.97 -12.60 -11.21
CA LYS A 195 6.15 -11.27 -10.59
C LYS A 195 5.50 -10.15 -11.38
N THR A 196 4.79 -10.46 -12.47
CA THR A 196 4.09 -9.46 -13.27
C THR A 196 2.86 -8.92 -12.55
N LEU A 197 2.44 -7.69 -12.89
CA LEU A 197 1.14 -7.16 -12.43
C LEU A 197 -0.02 -7.98 -12.99
N GLU A 198 0.10 -8.56 -14.18
CA GLU A 198 -0.93 -9.45 -14.75
C GLU A 198 -1.16 -10.69 -13.87
N HIS A 199 -0.10 -11.35 -13.43
CA HIS A 199 -0.22 -12.47 -12.49
C HIS A 199 -0.80 -12.02 -11.16
N TRP A 200 -0.30 -10.89 -10.64
CA TRP A 200 -0.74 -10.34 -9.36
C TRP A 200 -2.23 -9.96 -9.36
N LEU A 201 -2.78 -9.41 -10.44
CA LEU A 201 -4.21 -9.09 -10.57
C LEU A 201 -5.14 -10.32 -10.46
N GLN A 202 -4.59 -11.53 -10.62
CA GLN A 202 -5.32 -12.80 -10.44
C GLN A 202 -5.32 -13.30 -8.99
N GLU A 203 -4.49 -12.73 -8.11
CA GLU A 203 -4.40 -13.07 -6.69
C GLU A 203 -5.37 -12.24 -5.85
N ASP A 204 -5.79 -12.75 -4.68
CA ASP A 204 -6.54 -11.97 -3.70
C ASP A 204 -5.61 -10.95 -3.02
N ILE A 205 -5.77 -9.68 -3.39
CA ILE A 205 -4.87 -8.61 -2.99
C ILE A 205 -5.48 -7.79 -1.84
N PRO A 206 -4.70 -7.45 -0.79
CA PRO A 206 -5.12 -6.45 0.18
C PRO A 206 -5.35 -5.08 -0.49
N LEU A 207 -6.49 -4.45 -0.23
CA LEU A 207 -6.84 -3.13 -0.80
C LEU A 207 -5.73 -2.06 -0.60
N THR A 208 -4.99 -2.11 0.51
CA THR A 208 -3.86 -1.22 0.78
C THR A 208 -2.72 -1.41 -0.22
N ASP A 209 -2.46 -2.64 -0.65
CA ASP A 209 -1.43 -2.97 -1.64
C ASP A 209 -1.87 -2.51 -3.04
N ALA A 210 -3.15 -2.68 -3.38
CA ALA A 210 -3.73 -2.14 -4.61
C ALA A 210 -3.57 -0.63 -4.71
N LEU A 211 -3.90 0.11 -3.65
CA LEU A 211 -3.67 1.55 -3.59
C LEU A 211 -2.17 1.91 -3.66
N ALA A 212 -1.29 1.10 -3.06
CA ALA A 212 0.15 1.33 -3.13
C ALA A 212 0.72 1.19 -4.55
N ILE A 213 0.27 0.18 -5.31
CA ILE A 213 0.69 -0.02 -6.70
C ILE A 213 0.10 1.09 -7.58
N ALA A 214 -1.19 1.39 -7.47
CA ALA A 214 -1.82 2.48 -8.20
C ALA A 214 -1.12 3.83 -7.93
N ALA A 215 -0.74 4.11 -6.68
CA ALA A 215 0.02 5.32 -6.33
C ALA A 215 1.42 5.34 -6.95
N GLN A 216 2.14 4.21 -7.00
CA GLN A 216 3.45 4.13 -7.67
C GLN A 216 3.34 4.37 -9.18
N VAL A 217 2.34 3.77 -9.84
CA VAL A 217 2.08 4.01 -11.28
C VAL A 217 1.72 5.48 -11.51
N CYS A 218 0.82 6.04 -10.70
CA CYS A 218 0.41 7.45 -10.78
C CYS A 218 1.59 8.41 -10.59
N GLN A 219 2.48 8.11 -9.62
CA GLN A 219 3.69 8.90 -9.39
C GLN A 219 4.65 8.83 -10.58
N PHE A 220 4.79 7.66 -11.23
CA PHE A 220 5.59 7.53 -12.44
C PHE A 220 4.99 8.31 -13.62
N PHE A 221 3.67 8.24 -13.81
CA PHE A 221 2.98 8.99 -14.85
C PHE A 221 3.11 10.49 -14.64
N ARG A 222 2.96 10.96 -13.40
CA ARG A 222 3.20 12.36 -13.03
C ARG A 222 4.62 12.80 -13.35
N TYR A 223 5.62 11.96 -13.07
CA TYR A 223 7.03 12.26 -13.37
C TYR A 223 7.29 12.39 -14.88
N ALA A 224 6.65 11.56 -15.70
CA ALA A 224 6.70 11.65 -17.15
C ALA A 224 5.95 12.89 -17.67
N TYR A 225 4.78 13.19 -17.10
CA TYR A 225 3.96 14.35 -17.48
C TYR A 225 4.67 15.68 -17.26
N GLN A 226 5.41 15.81 -16.15
CA GLN A 226 6.28 16.95 -15.88
C GLN A 226 7.38 17.18 -16.95
N ARG A 227 7.65 16.17 -17.80
CA ARG A 227 8.60 16.21 -18.92
C ARG A 227 7.89 16.23 -20.28
N SER A 228 6.60 16.57 -20.30
CA SER A 228 5.75 16.65 -21.49
C SER A 228 5.40 15.30 -22.14
N TRP A 229 5.32 14.23 -21.34
CA TRP A 229 4.91 12.89 -21.77
C TRP A 229 3.71 12.37 -20.98
N CYS A 230 2.71 11.81 -21.66
CA CYS A 230 1.52 11.25 -21.05
C CYS A 230 1.39 9.76 -21.38
N PHE A 231 1.09 8.93 -20.38
CA PHE A 231 0.78 7.52 -20.60
C PHE A 231 -0.72 7.36 -20.85
N ILE A 232 -1.08 6.67 -21.92
CA ILE A 232 -2.49 6.52 -22.32
C ILE A 232 -2.97 5.05 -22.28
N TYR A 233 -2.05 4.12 -22.06
CA TYR A 233 -2.32 2.72 -21.77
C TYR A 233 -1.12 2.08 -21.07
N ILE A 234 -1.35 0.92 -20.48
CA ILE A 234 -0.32 0.04 -19.94
C ILE A 234 -0.62 -1.41 -20.32
N SER A 235 0.40 -2.25 -20.20
CA SER A 235 0.25 -3.70 -20.29
C SER A 235 0.78 -4.32 -18.99
N PRO A 236 -0.10 -4.81 -18.09
CA PRO A 236 0.30 -5.36 -16.80
C PRO A 236 1.32 -6.51 -16.90
N LYS A 237 1.29 -7.29 -17.99
CA LYS A 237 2.28 -8.34 -18.28
C LYS A 237 3.72 -7.84 -18.45
N PHE A 238 3.89 -6.55 -18.74
CA PHE A 238 5.20 -5.89 -18.88
C PHE A 238 5.51 -4.95 -17.72
N ILE A 239 4.83 -5.11 -16.58
CA ILE A 239 5.12 -4.39 -15.35
C ILE A 239 5.42 -5.41 -14.25
N GLU A 240 6.58 -5.30 -13.62
CA GLU A 240 7.00 -6.21 -12.54
C GLU A 240 6.80 -5.57 -11.17
N LYS A 241 6.21 -6.33 -10.26
CA LYS A 241 6.05 -5.99 -8.84
C LYS A 241 7.39 -6.20 -8.12
N ARG A 242 8.23 -5.17 -8.14
CA ARG A 242 9.38 -5.01 -7.24
C ARG A 242 9.31 -3.66 -6.54
N THR A 243 10.25 -3.36 -5.64
CA THR A 243 10.28 -2.08 -4.92
C THR A 243 11.46 -1.23 -5.42
N PRO A 244 11.25 -0.16 -6.21
CA PRO A 244 9.98 0.30 -6.79
C PRO A 244 9.56 -0.51 -8.03
N ILE A 245 8.28 -0.46 -8.42
CA ILE A 245 7.75 -1.20 -9.58
C ILE A 245 8.55 -0.90 -10.86
N ALA A 246 8.55 -1.84 -11.81
CA ALA A 246 9.38 -1.75 -13.01
C ALA A 246 8.61 -1.92 -14.31
N PHE A 247 8.74 -0.94 -15.20
CA PHE A 247 8.17 -0.94 -16.54
C PHE A 247 9.18 -1.51 -17.55
N PHE A 248 8.75 -2.58 -18.23
CA PHE A 248 9.51 -3.21 -19.31
C PHE A 248 9.10 -2.69 -20.69
N ASP A 249 7.89 -2.17 -20.80
CA ASP A 249 7.35 -1.53 -21.97
C ASP A 249 6.92 -0.09 -21.66
N LEU A 250 7.34 0.86 -22.52
CA LEU A 250 7.01 2.28 -22.39
C LEU A 250 6.34 2.82 -23.66
N THR A 251 5.94 1.94 -24.59
CA THR A 251 5.27 2.31 -25.85
C THR A 251 3.94 3.03 -25.66
N GLY A 252 3.31 2.88 -24.48
CA GLY A 252 2.08 3.57 -24.08
C GLY A 252 2.25 5.06 -23.77
N ALA A 253 3.47 5.59 -23.81
CA ALA A 253 3.74 7.01 -23.59
C ALA A 253 3.77 7.83 -24.88
N TYR A 254 3.10 8.98 -24.85
CA TYR A 254 2.98 9.92 -25.96
C TYR A 254 3.38 11.33 -25.52
N PRO A 255 4.07 12.11 -26.38
CA PRO A 255 4.24 13.54 -26.14
C PRO A 255 2.88 14.25 -26.07
N LEU A 256 2.74 15.26 -25.20
CA LEU A 256 1.46 15.96 -24.99
C LEU A 256 0.87 16.60 -26.26
N ASP A 257 1.72 17.08 -27.17
CA ASP A 257 1.27 17.72 -28.41
C ASP A 257 0.87 16.71 -29.50
N SER A 258 0.86 15.42 -29.19
CA SER A 258 0.55 14.36 -30.16
C SER A 258 -0.96 14.26 -30.40
N GLN A 259 -1.33 14.04 -31.65
CA GLN A 259 -2.66 13.60 -32.03
C GLN A 259 -2.54 12.18 -32.59
N LEU A 260 -3.42 11.28 -32.15
CA LEU A 260 -3.47 9.93 -32.67
C LEU A 260 -4.02 9.96 -34.10
N SER A 261 -3.30 9.31 -35.01
CA SER A 261 -3.72 9.14 -36.41
C SER A 261 -4.86 8.13 -36.56
N GLU A 262 -4.92 7.16 -35.64
CA GLU A 262 -5.89 6.08 -35.59
C GLU A 262 -6.43 5.96 -34.16
N GLY A 263 -7.72 5.64 -34.03
CA GLY A 263 -8.33 5.40 -32.74
C GLY A 263 -7.68 4.21 -32.03
N LEU A 264 -7.44 4.34 -30.74
CA LEU A 264 -6.87 3.26 -29.92
C LEU A 264 -7.93 2.72 -28.97
N MET A 265 -8.20 1.42 -29.08
CA MET A 265 -9.04 0.66 -28.14
C MET A 265 -8.22 -0.51 -27.59
N ALA A 266 -7.94 -0.46 -26.29
CA ALA A 266 -7.28 -1.53 -25.54
C ALA A 266 -7.68 -1.44 -24.06
N PRO A 267 -7.47 -2.51 -23.26
CA PRO A 267 -7.63 -2.42 -21.82
C PRO A 267 -6.81 -1.26 -21.23
N TYR A 268 -7.35 -0.62 -20.20
CA TYR A 268 -6.74 0.56 -19.55
C TYR A 268 -6.63 1.84 -20.41
N CYS A 269 -7.21 1.86 -21.62
CA CYS A 269 -7.33 3.06 -22.45
C CYS A 269 -8.56 3.88 -22.09
N ALA A 270 -8.41 5.20 -22.05
CA ALA A 270 -9.54 6.10 -21.91
C ALA A 270 -10.46 6.07 -23.16
N PRO A 271 -11.80 6.15 -23.01
CA PRO A 271 -12.75 6.02 -24.12
C PRO A 271 -12.53 7.02 -25.27
N GLU A 272 -12.10 8.24 -24.95
CA GLU A 272 -11.86 9.30 -25.93
C GLU A 272 -10.70 8.99 -26.90
N LEU A 273 -9.83 8.03 -26.58
CA LEU A 273 -8.76 7.58 -27.47
C LEU A 273 -9.31 6.83 -28.69
N ALA A 274 -10.51 6.25 -28.59
CA ALA A 274 -11.17 5.59 -29.71
C ALA A 274 -11.52 6.56 -30.84
N THR A 275 -11.71 7.85 -30.53
CA THR A 275 -12.04 8.89 -31.52
C THR A 275 -10.83 9.70 -32.00
N GLY A 276 -9.62 9.34 -31.56
CA GLY A 276 -8.38 10.04 -31.95
C GLY A 276 -8.21 11.41 -31.29
N ALA A 277 -8.72 11.57 -30.07
CA ALA A 277 -8.61 12.81 -29.30
C ALA A 277 -7.15 13.24 -29.06
N GLN A 278 -6.95 14.53 -28.76
CA GLN A 278 -5.64 15.04 -28.32
C GLN A 278 -5.26 14.44 -26.97
N ILE A 279 -3.97 14.14 -26.81
CA ILE A 279 -3.47 13.52 -25.58
C ILE A 279 -3.56 14.50 -24.40
N GLN A 280 -4.23 14.06 -23.33
CA GLN A 280 -4.48 14.84 -22.12
C GLN A 280 -4.04 14.09 -20.87
N GLU A 281 -3.75 14.82 -19.79
CA GLU A 281 -3.33 14.25 -18.49
C GLU A 281 -4.36 13.28 -17.92
N GLN A 282 -5.64 13.58 -18.11
CA GLN A 282 -6.77 12.83 -17.57
C GLN A 282 -6.90 11.42 -18.16
N MET A 283 -6.26 11.15 -19.30
CA MET A 283 -6.14 9.81 -19.85
C MET A 283 -5.23 8.93 -18.98
N SER A 284 -4.12 9.48 -18.48
CA SER A 284 -3.25 8.79 -17.50
C SER A 284 -4.00 8.49 -16.20
N THR A 285 -4.83 9.43 -15.73
CA THR A 285 -5.69 9.21 -14.55
C THR A 285 -6.65 8.05 -14.77
N TYR A 286 -7.29 7.96 -15.94
CA TYR A 286 -8.17 6.85 -16.30
C TYR A 286 -7.43 5.51 -16.33
N THR A 287 -6.23 5.46 -16.93
CA THR A 287 -5.41 4.24 -16.97
C THR A 287 -5.08 3.74 -15.56
N VAL A 288 -4.70 4.64 -14.64
CA VAL A 288 -4.44 4.27 -13.24
C VAL A 288 -5.73 3.86 -12.52
N GLY A 289 -6.85 4.56 -12.75
CA GLY A 289 -8.16 4.21 -12.20
C GLY A 289 -8.63 2.83 -12.66
N SER A 290 -8.38 2.48 -13.92
CA SER A 290 -8.73 1.18 -14.49
C SER A 290 -7.90 0.06 -13.88
N LEU A 291 -6.60 0.30 -13.65
CA LEU A 291 -5.74 -0.63 -12.92
C LEU A 291 -6.23 -0.86 -11.48
N LEU A 292 -6.62 0.23 -10.80
CA LEU A 292 -7.18 0.13 -9.44
C LEU A 292 -8.51 -0.64 -9.44
N TYR A 293 -9.39 -0.38 -10.40
CA TYR A 293 -10.66 -1.08 -10.54
C TYR A 293 -10.45 -2.60 -10.69
N GLU A 294 -9.58 -3.02 -11.61
CA GLU A 294 -9.33 -4.44 -11.84
C GLU A 294 -8.67 -5.10 -10.63
N SER A 295 -7.79 -4.39 -9.91
CA SER A 295 -7.18 -4.92 -8.69
C SER A 295 -8.16 -5.15 -7.54
N ILE A 296 -9.35 -4.55 -7.59
CA ILE A 296 -10.40 -4.68 -6.57
C ILE A 296 -11.46 -5.68 -7.03
N HIS A 297 -11.84 -5.64 -8.30
CA HIS A 297 -12.96 -6.41 -8.84
C HIS A 297 -12.56 -7.68 -9.58
N HIS A 298 -11.26 -7.91 -9.81
CA HIS A 298 -10.71 -9.00 -10.62
C HIS A 298 -11.32 -9.09 -12.03
N GLN A 299 -11.82 -7.96 -12.53
CA GLN A 299 -12.42 -7.81 -13.85
C GLN A 299 -11.96 -6.49 -14.47
N PRO A 300 -11.60 -6.47 -15.76
CA PRO A 300 -11.29 -5.23 -16.44
C PRO A 300 -12.53 -4.33 -16.52
N VAL A 301 -12.31 -3.04 -16.69
CA VAL A 301 -13.38 -2.08 -16.94
C VAL A 301 -14.11 -2.48 -18.23
N SER A 302 -15.44 -2.58 -18.17
CA SER A 302 -16.29 -2.88 -19.33
C SER A 302 -16.25 -1.72 -20.34
N ASP A 303 -16.45 -2.03 -21.62
CA ASP A 303 -16.60 -1.03 -22.69
C ASP A 303 -17.79 -0.08 -22.42
N CYS A 304 -18.77 -0.54 -21.64
CA CYS A 304 -19.93 0.22 -21.22
C CYS A 304 -19.75 0.72 -19.77
N LEU A 305 -19.38 2.00 -19.61
CA LEU A 305 -19.13 2.62 -18.29
C LEU A 305 -20.40 2.85 -17.46
N SER A 306 -21.58 2.81 -18.07
CA SER A 306 -22.85 2.93 -17.35
C SER A 306 -23.17 1.73 -16.45
N ASP A 307 -22.53 0.57 -16.68
CA ASP A 307 -22.68 -0.65 -15.88
C ASP A 307 -21.53 -0.88 -14.88
N LEU A 308 -20.72 0.16 -14.61
CA LEU A 308 -19.56 0.05 -13.73
C LEU A 308 -19.99 -0.34 -12.30
N LYS A 309 -19.74 -1.59 -11.91
CA LYS A 309 -19.99 -2.09 -10.56
C LYS A 309 -18.86 -1.69 -9.65
N VAL A 310 -19.09 -0.64 -8.86
CA VAL A 310 -18.13 -0.18 -7.87
C VAL A 310 -18.62 -0.57 -6.49
N ASP A 311 -17.82 -1.36 -5.79
CA ASP A 311 -18.16 -1.80 -4.44
C ASP A 311 -18.29 -0.56 -3.54
N PRO A 312 -19.24 -0.56 -2.58
CA PRO A 312 -19.57 0.60 -1.75
C PRO A 312 -18.52 0.84 -0.65
N ILE A 313 -17.24 0.72 -0.98
CA ILE A 313 -16.11 0.99 -0.10
C ILE A 313 -15.90 2.51 -0.03
N PRO A 314 -16.05 3.15 1.15
CA PRO A 314 -15.89 4.59 1.29
C PRO A 314 -14.54 5.10 0.74
N ARG A 315 -14.53 6.29 0.12
CA ARG A 315 -13.42 6.91 -0.63
C ARG A 315 -13.01 6.16 -1.90
N ILE A 316 -12.91 4.83 -1.88
CA ILE A 316 -12.62 4.02 -3.08
C ILE A 316 -13.70 4.24 -4.14
N SER A 317 -14.98 4.19 -3.77
CA SER A 317 -16.04 4.39 -4.76
C SER A 317 -15.99 5.78 -5.39
N GLN A 318 -15.57 6.79 -4.63
CA GLN A 318 -15.40 8.16 -5.14
C GLN A 318 -14.20 8.26 -6.08
N LEU A 319 -13.07 7.64 -5.71
CA LEU A 319 -11.87 7.58 -6.53
C LEU A 319 -12.16 6.92 -7.88
N LEU A 320 -12.81 5.75 -7.87
CA LEU A 320 -13.13 5.01 -9.08
C LEU A 320 -14.16 5.75 -9.94
N LYS A 321 -15.26 6.25 -9.37
CA LYS A 321 -16.28 6.99 -10.13
C LYS A 321 -15.73 8.24 -10.83
N ILE A 322 -14.84 8.97 -10.17
CA ILE A 322 -14.28 10.20 -10.75
C ILE A 322 -13.14 9.89 -11.72
N SER A 323 -12.25 8.94 -11.41
CA SER A 323 -11.14 8.58 -12.31
C SER A 323 -11.61 7.85 -13.59
N LEU A 324 -12.73 7.13 -13.51
CA LEU A 324 -13.33 6.40 -14.64
C LEU A 324 -14.50 7.15 -15.30
N SER A 325 -14.66 8.45 -15.04
CA SER A 325 -15.70 9.26 -15.69
C SER A 325 -15.55 9.24 -17.22
N GLU A 326 -16.67 9.15 -17.95
CA GLU A 326 -16.72 9.32 -19.40
C GLU A 326 -16.25 10.71 -19.83
N ILE A 327 -16.50 11.72 -18.99
CA ILE A 327 -16.11 13.11 -19.25
C ILE A 327 -14.69 13.32 -18.71
N SER A 328 -13.74 13.53 -19.62
CA SER A 328 -12.32 13.77 -19.29
C SER A 328 -12.16 14.91 -18.26
N GLU A 329 -12.90 16.01 -18.41
CA GLU A 329 -12.80 17.20 -17.53
C GLU A 329 -13.19 16.95 -16.07
N ASP A 330 -14.02 15.93 -15.81
CA ASP A 330 -14.42 15.56 -14.44
C ASP A 330 -13.33 14.77 -13.72
N ARG A 331 -12.39 14.16 -14.45
CA ARG A 331 -11.33 13.32 -13.87
C ARG A 331 -10.30 14.16 -13.14
N PHE A 332 -9.70 13.57 -12.11
CA PHE A 332 -8.62 14.20 -11.36
C PHE A 332 -7.39 14.47 -12.23
N THR A 333 -6.66 15.54 -11.92
CA THR A 333 -5.24 15.68 -12.34
C THR A 333 -4.38 14.62 -11.64
N LEU A 334 -3.22 14.25 -12.19
CA LEU A 334 -2.33 13.26 -11.59
C LEU A 334 -1.87 13.65 -10.17
N PRO A 335 -1.51 14.91 -9.86
CA PRO A 335 -1.17 15.30 -8.50
C PRO A 335 -2.33 15.15 -7.51
N GLN A 336 -3.55 15.52 -7.92
CA GLN A 336 -4.74 15.36 -7.08
C GLN A 336 -5.04 13.88 -6.83
N PHE A 337 -5.00 13.07 -7.88
CA PHE A 337 -5.30 11.65 -7.78
C PHE A 337 -4.27 10.91 -6.91
N LEU A 338 -2.99 11.21 -7.10
CA LEU A 338 -1.92 10.63 -6.27
C LEU A 338 -2.11 10.94 -4.78
N ASN A 339 -2.40 12.21 -4.44
CA ASN A 339 -2.63 12.59 -3.04
C ASN A 339 -3.81 11.82 -2.45
N LEU A 340 -4.92 11.72 -3.19
CA LEU A 340 -6.10 10.98 -2.73
C LEU A 340 -5.85 9.47 -2.58
N LEU A 341 -5.05 8.86 -3.47
CA LEU A 341 -4.65 7.45 -3.36
C LEU A 341 -3.83 7.22 -2.07
N VAL A 342 -2.85 8.09 -1.79
CA VAL A 342 -2.01 8.01 -0.59
C VAL A 342 -2.83 8.24 0.68
N GLU A 343 -3.66 9.28 0.72
CA GLU A 343 -4.52 9.59 1.86
C GLU A 343 -5.55 8.50 2.13
N THR A 344 -6.12 7.90 1.08
CA THR A 344 -7.07 6.79 1.21
C THR A 344 -6.38 5.54 1.75
N ARG A 345 -5.17 5.25 1.28
CA ARG A 345 -4.37 4.13 1.79
C ARG A 345 -4.05 4.30 3.27
N GLN A 346 -3.56 5.47 3.67
CA GLN A 346 -3.26 5.79 5.06
C GLN A 346 -4.49 5.72 5.96
N PHE A 347 -5.64 6.19 5.46
CA PHE A 347 -6.91 6.10 6.17
C PHE A 347 -7.32 4.65 6.43
N LEU A 348 -7.23 3.78 5.42
CA LEU A 348 -7.58 2.37 5.56
C LEU A 348 -6.59 1.62 6.47
N GLU A 349 -5.29 1.92 6.37
CA GLU A 349 -4.28 1.39 7.29
C GLU A 349 -4.61 1.76 8.75
N ALA A 350 -4.98 3.02 9.00
CA ALA A 350 -5.31 3.50 10.35
C ALA A 350 -6.65 2.97 10.88
N ALA A 351 -7.67 2.82 10.03
CA ALA A 351 -9.00 2.32 10.42
C ALA A 351 -8.96 0.85 10.88
N ASN A 352 -7.98 0.07 10.41
CA ASN A 352 -7.81 -1.33 10.78
C ASN A 352 -6.99 -1.53 12.06
N LEU A 353 -6.59 -0.45 12.75
CA LEU A 353 -5.85 -0.56 14.00
C LEU A 353 -6.81 -0.52 15.19
N SER A 354 -6.56 -1.38 16.16
CA SER A 354 -7.24 -1.40 17.45
C SER A 354 -6.23 -1.70 18.56
N TRP A 355 -6.59 -1.42 19.79
CA TRP A 355 -5.72 -1.66 20.94
C TRP A 355 -6.40 -2.61 21.92
N GLU A 356 -5.67 -3.65 22.30
CA GLU A 356 -6.00 -4.50 23.44
C GLU A 356 -5.22 -4.00 24.66
N VAL A 357 -5.86 -3.97 25.83
CA VAL A 357 -5.33 -3.37 27.05
C VAL A 357 -5.52 -4.33 28.20
N ALA A 358 -4.46 -4.57 28.97
CA ALA A 358 -4.54 -5.29 30.23
C ALA A 358 -3.59 -4.64 31.25
N GLY A 359 -4.04 -4.48 32.48
CA GLY A 359 -3.20 -3.94 33.55
C GLY A 359 -3.59 -4.54 34.89
N ARG A 360 -2.62 -4.69 35.78
CA ARG A 360 -2.82 -5.19 37.14
C ARG A 360 -1.81 -4.55 38.08
N SER A 361 -2.28 -4.20 39.26
CA SER A 361 -1.48 -3.64 40.34
C SER A 361 -1.76 -4.41 41.64
N THR A 362 -0.73 -4.58 42.47
CA THR A 362 -0.81 -5.26 43.77
C THR A 362 0.04 -4.53 44.81
N GLY A 363 -0.41 -4.53 46.07
CA GLY A 363 0.36 -3.98 47.19
C GLY A 363 1.59 -4.82 47.57
N GLY A 364 1.79 -5.99 46.94
CA GLY A 364 2.89 -6.91 47.25
C GLY A 364 2.66 -7.71 48.53
N LEU A 365 3.73 -8.30 49.07
CA LEU A 365 3.70 -9.11 50.30
C LEU A 365 4.54 -8.49 51.44
N SER A 366 5.16 -7.34 51.18
CA SER A 366 6.03 -6.65 52.13
C SER A 366 5.26 -6.10 53.33
N ILE A 367 5.68 -6.50 54.53
CA ILE A 367 5.10 -5.99 55.79
C ILE A 367 5.42 -4.51 56.04
N ASN A 368 6.41 -3.96 55.32
CA ASN A 368 6.82 -2.56 55.43
C ASN A 368 6.01 -1.64 54.50
N ARG A 369 5.28 -2.20 53.52
CA ARG A 369 4.45 -1.48 52.55
C ARG A 369 3.02 -2.02 52.59
N LEU A 370 2.23 -1.48 53.52
CA LEU A 370 0.83 -1.90 53.74
C LEU A 370 -0.16 -1.24 52.75
N GLN A 371 0.27 -0.18 52.09
CA GLN A 371 -0.52 0.53 51.08
C GLN A 371 0.12 0.34 49.72
N ASN A 372 -0.71 0.36 48.69
CA ASN A 372 -0.24 0.37 47.31
C ASN A 372 -0.07 1.83 46.89
N GLU A 373 1.19 2.25 46.75
CA GLU A 373 1.56 3.62 46.33
C GLU A 373 1.69 3.73 44.81
N ASP A 374 1.60 2.62 44.08
CA ASP A 374 1.54 2.61 42.63
C ASP A 374 0.17 3.02 42.08
N ASN A 375 0.17 3.59 40.88
CA ASN A 375 -1.03 3.85 40.12
C ASN A 375 -0.79 3.69 38.61
N TYR A 376 -1.84 3.33 37.87
CA TYR A 376 -1.79 3.25 36.42
C TYR A 376 -3.10 3.74 35.80
N GLY A 377 -3.01 4.18 34.55
CA GLY A 377 -4.14 4.77 33.86
C GLY A 377 -4.08 4.51 32.37
N VAL A 378 -5.26 4.35 31.75
CA VAL A 378 -5.39 4.21 30.30
C VAL A 378 -6.51 5.12 29.79
N ARG A 379 -6.23 5.83 28.70
CA ARG A 379 -7.25 6.53 27.91
C ARG A 379 -7.15 6.05 26.46
N GLN A 380 -8.23 5.48 25.94
CA GLN A 380 -8.35 5.03 24.56
C GLN A 380 -9.43 5.83 23.87
N GLN A 381 -9.14 6.31 22.66
CA GLN A 381 -10.10 6.99 21.80
C GLN A 381 -10.07 6.33 20.43
N GLN A 382 -11.19 5.71 20.06
CA GLN A 382 -11.38 5.14 18.74
C GLN A 382 -12.31 6.07 17.94
N SER A 383 -11.88 6.49 16.77
CA SER A 383 -12.64 7.36 15.87
C SER A 383 -12.88 6.64 14.55
N THR A 384 -14.07 6.78 13.98
CA THR A 384 -14.37 6.30 12.61
C THR A 384 -13.64 7.12 11.54
N HIS A 385 -13.11 8.29 11.90
CA HIS A 385 -12.54 9.26 10.97
C HIS A 385 -11.10 9.68 11.31
N SER A 386 -10.48 9.07 12.31
CA SER A 386 -9.12 9.40 12.74
C SER A 386 -8.41 8.17 13.27
N ALA A 387 -7.08 8.16 13.20
CA ALA A 387 -6.27 7.07 13.72
C ALA A 387 -6.58 6.80 15.21
N PRO A 388 -6.64 5.54 15.65
CA PRO A 388 -6.93 5.21 17.04
C PRO A 388 -5.84 5.79 17.94
N LEU A 389 -6.26 6.37 19.05
CA LEU A 389 -5.36 6.93 20.04
C LEU A 389 -5.38 6.07 21.29
N ILE A 390 -4.20 5.79 21.84
CA ILE A 390 -4.06 5.22 23.18
C ILE A 390 -3.02 5.98 23.99
N LEU A 391 -3.34 6.20 25.26
CA LEU A 391 -2.48 6.79 26.27
C LEU A 391 -2.41 5.81 27.43
N GLY A 392 -1.22 5.29 27.74
CA GLY A 392 -0.97 4.43 28.89
C GLY A 392 0.01 5.08 29.85
N ILE A 393 -0.25 4.97 31.14
CA ILE A 393 0.51 5.64 32.20
C ILE A 393 0.74 4.65 33.35
N VAL A 394 1.96 4.62 33.88
CA VAL A 394 2.31 3.98 35.15
C VAL A 394 3.09 4.99 36.00
N ALA A 395 2.78 5.05 37.29
CA ALA A 395 3.40 5.93 38.26
C ALA A 395 3.60 5.18 39.57
N ASP A 396 4.83 5.19 40.07
CA ASP A 396 5.23 4.58 41.34
C ASP A 396 5.46 5.69 42.37
N GLY A 397 4.59 5.71 43.38
CA GLY A 397 4.57 6.73 44.40
C GLY A 397 5.59 6.45 45.50
N MET A 398 6.27 7.50 45.95
CA MET A 398 7.19 7.43 47.08
C MET A 398 6.95 8.57 48.08
N GLY A 399 6.98 8.24 49.37
CA GLY A 399 6.93 9.22 50.46
C GLY A 399 6.39 8.65 51.76
N GLY A 400 6.74 9.23 52.91
CA GLY A 400 6.23 8.77 54.21
C GLY A 400 4.75 9.14 54.42
N MET A 401 4.05 8.42 55.32
CA MET A 401 2.66 8.73 55.73
C MET A 401 1.66 8.86 54.56
N ALA A 402 1.63 7.89 53.64
CA ALA A 402 0.69 7.80 52.50
C ALA A 402 0.83 8.89 51.42
N GLN A 403 1.94 9.64 51.41
CA GLN A 403 2.17 10.70 50.41
C GLN A 403 2.48 10.14 49.01
N GLY A 404 3.03 8.93 48.92
CA GLY A 404 3.30 8.25 47.65
C GLY A 404 2.02 7.96 46.85
N GLU A 405 1.03 7.33 47.48
CA GLU A 405 -0.28 7.04 46.88
C GLU A 405 -0.98 8.30 46.34
N VAL A 406 -0.92 9.39 47.12
CA VAL A 406 -1.50 10.68 46.69
C VAL A 406 -0.73 11.25 45.50
N ALA A 407 0.60 11.18 45.50
CA ALA A 407 1.44 11.67 44.41
C ALA A 407 1.19 10.93 43.09
N SER A 408 1.25 9.59 43.11
CA SER A 408 1.05 8.76 41.91
C SER A 408 -0.36 8.93 41.35
N ARG A 409 -1.39 8.99 42.21
CA ARG A 409 -2.77 9.25 41.81
C ARG A 409 -2.95 10.61 41.15
N ILE A 410 -2.43 11.69 41.75
CA ILE A 410 -2.53 13.04 41.17
C ILE A 410 -1.82 13.11 39.82
N ALA A 411 -0.63 12.52 39.71
CA ALA A 411 0.11 12.49 38.45
C ALA A 411 -0.68 11.79 37.35
N VAL A 412 -1.12 10.54 37.58
CA VAL A 412 -1.91 9.77 36.60
C VAL A 412 -3.19 10.51 36.20
N GLN A 413 -3.94 11.03 37.17
CA GLN A 413 -5.20 11.75 36.91
C GLN A 413 -4.96 13.01 36.07
N THR A 414 -3.92 13.79 36.39
CA THR A 414 -3.58 15.01 35.64
C THR A 414 -3.27 14.72 34.16
N ILE A 415 -2.56 13.62 33.88
CA ILE A 415 -2.26 13.24 32.49
C ILE A 415 -3.51 12.72 31.77
N LEU A 416 -4.35 11.92 32.43
CA LEU A 416 -5.58 11.37 31.85
C LEU A 416 -6.62 12.44 31.51
N GLU A 417 -6.74 13.47 32.35
CA GLU A 417 -7.72 14.55 32.19
C GLU A 417 -7.24 15.68 31.25
N ALA A 418 -5.96 15.67 30.89
CA ALA A 418 -5.41 16.69 30.01
C ALA A 418 -6.08 16.67 28.62
N PRO A 419 -6.54 17.82 28.12
CA PRO A 419 -7.21 17.91 26.83
C PRO A 419 -6.26 17.53 25.69
N MET A 420 -6.79 16.83 24.69
CA MET A 420 -6.10 16.40 23.47
C MET A 420 -6.85 16.97 22.26
N GLU A 421 -6.78 18.28 22.04
CA GLU A 421 -7.52 18.94 20.94
C GLU A 421 -6.64 19.02 19.69
N GLY A 422 -6.85 18.19 18.66
CA GLY A 422 -6.25 18.35 17.31
C GLY A 422 -4.71 18.40 17.19
N GLU A 423 -4.00 18.40 18.33
CA GLU A 423 -2.61 18.77 18.52
C GLU A 423 -1.65 17.56 18.48
N LEU A 424 -2.07 16.39 17.97
CA LEU A 424 -1.24 15.18 18.03
C LEU A 424 -0.88 14.61 16.65
N LEU A 425 -1.11 15.39 15.60
CA LEU A 425 -0.90 14.96 14.21
C LEU A 425 0.58 14.72 13.88
N THR A 426 1.49 15.57 14.39
CA THR A 426 2.93 15.45 14.13
C THR A 426 3.69 14.96 15.36
N PRO A 427 4.86 14.32 15.18
CA PRO A 427 5.72 13.92 16.29
C PRO A 427 6.08 15.05 17.24
N GLU A 428 6.37 16.24 16.72
CA GLU A 428 6.77 17.42 17.50
C GLU A 428 5.64 17.89 18.41
N LEU A 429 4.42 17.89 17.89
CA LEU A 429 3.25 18.29 18.68
C LEU A 429 2.94 17.25 19.77
N ARG A 430 3.09 15.95 19.49
CA ARG A 430 2.99 14.89 20.52
C ARG A 430 4.02 15.07 21.64
N SER A 431 5.28 15.31 21.27
CA SER A 431 6.38 15.61 22.20
C SER A 431 6.08 16.85 23.05
N GLN A 432 5.63 17.94 22.42
CA GLN A 432 5.27 19.18 23.12
C GLN A 432 4.13 18.97 24.10
N TRP A 433 3.08 18.25 23.67
CA TRP A 433 1.94 17.91 24.52
C TRP A 433 2.38 17.10 25.74
N LEU A 434 3.18 16.04 25.54
CA LEU A 434 3.72 15.21 26.63
C LEU A 434 4.53 16.03 27.63
N ARG A 435 5.51 16.84 27.16
CA ARG A 435 6.33 17.69 28.03
C ARG A 435 5.49 18.68 28.83
N SER A 436 4.53 19.34 28.20
CA SER A 436 3.66 20.30 28.86
C SER A 436 2.76 19.63 29.91
N THR A 437 2.30 18.41 29.64
CA THR A 437 1.39 17.68 30.53
C THR A 437 2.15 17.08 31.72
N VAL A 438 3.36 16.57 31.50
CA VAL A 438 4.25 16.15 32.60
C VAL A 438 4.61 17.33 33.51
N GLN A 439 4.87 18.52 32.94
CA GLN A 439 5.12 19.73 33.75
C GLN A 439 3.89 20.10 34.61
N LYS A 440 2.67 20.00 34.07
CA LYS A 440 1.43 20.22 34.84
C LYS A 440 1.26 19.18 35.95
N ALA A 441 1.51 17.90 35.67
CA ALA A 441 1.47 16.84 36.68
C ALA A 441 2.49 17.10 37.79
N ASN A 442 3.71 17.54 37.44
CA ASN A 442 4.71 17.93 38.43
C ASN A 442 4.27 19.09 39.31
N GLU A 443 3.68 20.14 38.73
CA GLU A 443 3.15 21.27 39.49
C GLU A 443 2.00 20.84 40.42
N ALA A 444 1.09 19.98 39.95
CA ALA A 444 -0.01 19.46 40.75
C ALA A 444 0.50 18.65 41.95
N VAL A 445 1.42 17.70 41.73
CA VAL A 445 2.02 16.91 42.82
C VAL A 445 2.80 17.80 43.78
N ALA A 446 3.64 18.72 43.29
CA ALA A 446 4.46 19.59 44.14
C ALA A 446 3.63 20.55 45.02
N ASN A 447 2.38 20.85 44.64
CA ASN A 447 1.48 21.72 45.41
C ASN A 447 0.71 20.95 46.49
N GLU A 448 0.27 19.72 46.17
CA GLU A 448 -0.62 18.93 47.04
C GLU A 448 0.15 17.98 47.98
N VAL A 449 1.35 17.55 47.58
CA VAL A 449 2.16 16.55 48.30
C VAL A 449 3.39 17.21 48.89
N ARG A 450 3.59 17.08 50.20
CA ARG A 450 4.80 17.56 50.90
C ARG A 450 5.73 16.38 51.15
N ASP A 451 7.00 16.56 50.80
CA ASP A 451 8.06 15.55 51.02
C ASP A 451 7.74 14.16 50.43
N GLY A 452 6.98 14.14 49.33
CA GLY A 452 6.63 12.97 48.54
C GLY A 452 6.76 13.26 47.05
N GLY A 453 6.71 12.20 46.24
CA GLY A 453 6.84 12.30 44.81
C GLY A 453 6.43 11.00 44.14
N THR A 454 6.57 10.94 42.83
CA THR A 454 6.24 9.74 42.06
C THR A 454 7.14 9.63 40.84
N THR A 455 7.36 8.40 40.36
CA THR A 455 7.79 8.19 38.98
C THR A 455 6.62 8.48 38.03
N LEU A 456 6.91 8.60 36.74
CA LEU A 456 5.90 8.76 35.70
C LEU A 456 6.43 8.23 34.38
N SER A 457 5.81 7.14 33.91
CA SER A 457 6.09 6.52 32.60
C SER A 457 4.83 6.59 31.75
N ILE A 458 4.94 7.22 30.58
CA ILE A 458 3.82 7.49 29.68
C ILE A 458 4.16 6.98 28.29
N VAL A 459 3.21 6.28 27.68
CA VAL A 459 3.18 6.01 26.24
C VAL A 459 1.97 6.68 25.62
N LEU A 460 2.16 7.32 24.48
CA LEU A 460 1.11 7.92 23.65
C LEU A 460 1.28 7.40 22.23
N ALA A 461 0.31 6.64 21.74
CA ALA A 461 0.30 6.19 20.36
C ALA A 461 -0.92 6.76 19.61
N VAL A 462 -0.66 7.28 18.40
CA VAL A 462 -1.68 7.77 17.46
C VAL A 462 -1.55 6.96 16.18
N GLY A 463 -2.51 6.08 15.92
CA GLY A 463 -2.37 5.01 14.94
C GLY A 463 -1.24 4.07 15.36
N ALA A 464 -0.23 3.95 14.50
CA ALA A 464 0.98 3.17 14.76
C ALA A 464 2.16 4.04 15.23
N GLU A 465 2.00 5.36 15.38
CA GLU A 465 3.09 6.25 15.77
C GLU A 465 3.16 6.42 17.28
N LEU A 466 4.22 5.91 17.91
CA LEU A 466 4.48 5.95 19.35
C LEU A 466 5.35 7.15 19.73
N ALA A 467 4.96 7.85 20.80
CA ALA A 467 5.79 8.76 21.59
C ALA A 467 5.79 8.31 23.06
N ILE A 468 6.86 8.64 23.80
CA ILE A 468 6.96 8.34 25.24
C ILE A 468 7.39 9.58 26.03
N ALA A 469 7.00 9.63 27.30
CA ALA A 469 7.59 10.54 28.28
C ALA A 469 7.87 9.77 29.57
N HIS A 470 9.10 9.86 30.07
CA HIS A 470 9.54 9.07 31.21
C HIS A 470 10.34 9.89 32.24
N VAL A 471 10.02 9.68 33.52
CA VAL A 471 10.70 10.23 34.72
C VAL A 471 10.65 9.21 35.85
N GLY A 472 11.78 8.57 36.19
CA GLY A 472 11.92 7.70 37.36
C GLY A 472 12.72 6.45 36.97
N ASP A 473 12.45 5.34 37.62
CA ASP A 473 13.03 4.01 37.33
C ASP A 473 11.98 2.95 37.00
N SER A 474 10.69 3.30 36.96
CA SER A 474 9.69 2.50 36.26
C SER A 474 10.09 2.35 34.78
N ARG A 475 9.73 1.24 34.14
CA ARG A 475 10.25 0.92 32.80
C ARG A 475 9.17 0.85 31.74
N ILE A 476 9.54 1.26 30.54
CA ILE A 476 8.75 1.11 29.31
C ILE A 476 9.51 0.15 28.39
N TYR A 477 8.88 -0.93 27.99
CA TYR A 477 9.41 -1.91 27.04
C TYR A 477 8.56 -1.97 25.78
N LEU A 478 9.22 -2.27 24.66
CA LEU A 478 8.60 -2.74 23.43
C LEU A 478 8.95 -4.22 23.24
N LEU A 479 7.94 -5.08 23.16
CA LEU A 479 8.07 -6.47 22.78
C LEU A 479 7.60 -6.62 21.32
N ARG A 480 8.54 -6.97 20.44
CA ARG A 480 8.31 -7.21 19.01
C ARG A 480 8.90 -8.56 18.63
N ASN A 481 8.10 -9.43 18.02
CA ASN A 481 8.56 -10.75 17.53
C ASN A 481 9.31 -11.57 18.60
N GLY A 482 8.85 -11.52 19.86
CA GLY A 482 9.48 -12.22 20.99
C GLY A 482 10.76 -11.57 21.54
N ILE A 483 11.20 -10.45 20.97
CA ILE A 483 12.35 -9.68 21.44
C ILE A 483 11.84 -8.49 22.25
N ILE A 484 12.24 -8.41 23.52
CA ILE A 484 11.93 -7.29 24.41
C ILE A 484 13.06 -6.26 24.38
N CYS A 485 12.71 -4.99 24.23
CA CYS A 485 13.63 -3.87 24.20
C CYS A 485 13.16 -2.79 25.19
N GLN A 486 14.05 -2.33 26.05
CA GLN A 486 13.74 -1.22 26.96
C GLN A 486 13.84 0.12 26.23
N LEU A 487 12.75 0.89 26.24
CA LEU A 487 12.67 2.22 25.63
C LEU A 487 13.06 3.34 26.60
N SER A 488 12.78 3.17 27.90
CA SER A 488 13.14 4.12 28.95
C SER A 488 14.56 3.90 29.49
N GLU A 489 15.12 4.91 30.14
CA GLU A 489 16.36 4.81 30.92
C GLU A 489 16.05 5.11 32.38
N ASP A 490 16.54 4.25 33.27
CA ASP A 490 16.32 4.42 34.69
C ASP A 490 17.05 5.68 35.18
N HIS A 491 16.29 6.61 35.77
CA HIS A 491 16.82 7.82 36.39
C HIS A 491 17.21 7.56 37.85
N SER A 492 18.05 6.57 38.09
CA SER A 492 18.55 6.19 39.41
C SER A 492 20.05 6.52 39.57
N MET A 493 20.51 6.62 40.81
CA MET A 493 21.94 6.84 41.12
C MET A 493 22.77 5.68 40.57
N ILE A 494 22.25 4.46 40.67
CA ILE A 494 22.96 3.26 40.21
C ILE A 494 23.12 3.24 38.68
N ALA A 495 22.09 3.64 37.94
CA ALA A 495 22.16 3.78 36.49
C ALA A 495 23.21 4.82 36.08
N LEU A 496 23.33 5.93 36.84
CA LEU A 496 24.35 6.95 36.58
C LEU A 496 25.77 6.44 36.83
N LEU A 497 25.99 5.67 37.91
CA LEU A 497 27.30 5.06 38.22
C LEU A 497 27.71 3.99 37.20
N LEU A 498 26.75 3.18 36.75
CA LEU A 498 26.97 2.22 35.66
C LEU A 498 27.33 2.94 34.35
N ALA A 499 26.58 3.99 34.00
CA ALA A 499 26.83 4.75 32.78
C ALA A 499 28.17 5.51 32.81
N SER A 500 28.65 5.93 33.98
CA SER A 500 29.98 6.53 34.14
C SER A 500 31.12 5.50 34.21
N GLY A 501 30.80 4.21 34.33
CA GLY A 501 31.77 3.13 34.49
C GLY A 501 32.43 3.10 35.88
N GLU A 502 31.82 3.75 36.88
CA GLU A 502 32.30 3.76 38.27
C GLU A 502 32.04 2.44 39.01
N ILE A 503 31.04 1.69 38.56
CA ILE A 503 30.72 0.34 39.04
C ILE A 503 30.42 -0.57 37.84
N ASP A 504 30.55 -1.88 38.05
CA ASP A 504 30.07 -2.88 37.09
C ASP A 504 28.62 -3.33 37.38
N TYR A 505 28.06 -4.13 36.46
CA TYR A 505 26.69 -4.63 36.58
C TYR A 505 26.50 -5.54 37.81
N GLU A 506 27.50 -6.34 38.19
CA GLU A 506 27.39 -7.23 39.35
C GLU A 506 27.37 -6.43 40.65
N GLU A 507 28.21 -5.40 40.75
CA GLU A 507 28.25 -4.45 41.87
C GLU A 507 26.95 -3.64 42.00
N SER A 508 26.20 -3.47 40.91
CA SER A 508 24.94 -2.72 40.91
C SER A 508 23.80 -3.41 41.65
N LEU A 509 23.78 -4.75 41.66
CA LEU A 509 22.65 -5.55 42.16
C LEU A 509 22.45 -5.40 43.68
N ASP A 510 23.54 -5.35 44.44
CA ASP A 510 23.52 -5.29 45.91
C ASP A 510 23.89 -3.91 46.47
N HIS A 511 23.91 -2.86 45.63
CA HIS A 511 24.39 -1.56 46.05
C HIS A 511 23.42 -0.88 47.05
N PRO A 512 23.92 -0.28 48.16
CA PRO A 512 23.07 0.30 49.21
C PRO A 512 22.18 1.45 48.74
N ASN A 513 22.57 2.12 47.65
CA ASN A 513 21.83 3.23 47.04
C ASN A 513 21.06 2.83 45.77
N ARG A 514 20.76 1.53 45.56
CA ARG A 514 20.12 1.07 44.32
C ARG A 514 18.75 1.75 44.06
N ASN A 515 17.98 2.01 45.13
CA ASN A 515 16.65 2.64 45.06
C ASN A 515 16.70 4.19 45.12
N VAL A 516 17.88 4.82 44.98
CA VAL A 516 17.98 6.29 45.06
C VAL A 516 17.70 6.90 43.69
N LEU A 517 16.52 7.52 43.54
CA LEU A 517 16.14 8.24 42.34
C LEU A 517 16.89 9.58 42.18
N THR A 518 17.30 9.86 40.94
CA THR A 518 17.87 11.16 40.53
C THR A 518 16.83 12.08 39.92
N LYS A 519 15.73 11.52 39.38
CA LYS A 519 14.60 12.28 38.85
C LYS A 519 13.27 11.70 39.31
N SER A 520 12.33 12.58 39.63
CA SER A 520 10.99 12.27 40.14
C SER A 520 10.04 13.46 39.93
N ILE A 521 8.76 13.18 39.87
CA ILE A 521 7.69 14.17 39.80
C ILE A 521 7.35 14.66 41.21
N GLY A 522 7.14 15.97 41.38
CA GLY A 522 6.76 16.60 42.64
C GLY A 522 7.93 17.15 43.46
N SER A 523 9.15 16.67 43.25
CA SER A 523 10.32 17.07 44.04
C SER A 523 10.88 18.47 43.70
N LYS A 524 10.52 19.02 42.54
CA LYS A 524 10.93 20.37 42.10
C LYS A 524 9.71 21.16 41.64
N ARG A 525 9.68 22.48 41.85
CA ARG A 525 8.59 23.34 41.35
C ARG A 525 8.52 23.40 39.82
N ARG A 526 9.67 23.36 39.14
CA ARG A 526 9.76 23.39 37.67
C ARG A 526 10.81 22.40 37.20
N LEU A 527 10.46 21.61 36.19
CA LEU A 527 11.39 20.69 35.55
C LEU A 527 12.27 21.45 34.55
N SER A 528 13.55 21.12 34.49
CA SER A 528 14.48 21.69 33.52
C SER A 528 14.33 21.01 32.15
N ASP A 529 14.86 21.64 31.10
CA ASP A 529 14.98 20.99 29.79
C ASP A 529 15.80 19.69 29.93
N GLY A 530 15.39 18.63 29.24
CA GLY A 530 16.00 17.30 29.33
C GLY A 530 15.70 16.52 30.62
N TYR A 531 14.85 17.06 31.52
CA TYR A 531 14.44 16.32 32.71
C TYR A 531 13.56 15.12 32.34
N VAL A 532 12.59 15.36 31.45
CA VAL A 532 11.72 14.32 30.89
C VAL A 532 12.46 13.61 29.75
N GLN A 533 12.56 12.29 29.83
CA GLN A 533 13.11 11.48 28.74
C GLN A 533 12.03 11.23 27.68
N GLU A 534 12.43 11.35 26.41
CA GLU A 534 11.63 11.04 25.22
C GLU A 534 12.39 10.02 24.35
N LEU A 535 11.88 9.66 23.16
CA LEU A 535 12.48 8.66 22.25
C LEU A 535 13.76 9.10 21.51
N THR A 536 14.53 10.06 22.04
CA THR A 536 15.70 10.67 21.37
C THR A 536 16.80 9.68 21.00
N ARG A 537 16.91 8.54 21.71
CA ARG A 537 17.89 7.49 21.42
C ARG A 537 17.55 6.66 20.17
N PHE A 538 16.27 6.60 19.82
CA PHE A 538 15.76 5.73 18.75
C PHE A 538 15.40 6.52 17.49
N SER A 539 15.06 7.80 17.62
CA SER A 539 14.65 8.65 16.51
C SER A 539 14.94 10.12 16.77
N SER A 540 15.38 10.85 15.74
CA SER A 540 15.54 12.31 15.79
C SER A 540 14.21 13.04 15.98
N ASP A 541 13.11 12.40 15.59
CA ASP A 541 11.79 13.03 15.50
C ASP A 541 10.92 12.65 16.70
N PHE A 542 11.48 12.00 17.73
CA PHE A 542 10.76 11.59 18.94
C PHE A 542 9.59 10.61 18.72
N SER A 543 9.51 9.97 17.55
CA SER A 543 8.48 8.98 17.18
C SER A 543 9.10 7.63 16.83
N LEU A 544 8.41 6.55 17.17
CA LEU A 544 8.71 5.18 16.74
C LEU A 544 7.47 4.57 16.08
N LYS A 545 7.63 3.98 14.89
CA LYS A 545 6.54 3.28 14.22
C LYS A 545 6.37 1.86 14.76
N LEU A 546 5.17 1.55 15.21
CA LEU A 546 4.73 0.24 15.68
C LEU A 546 4.29 -0.65 14.53
N GLU A 547 4.46 -1.95 14.74
CA GLU A 547 3.98 -3.01 13.87
C GLU A 547 2.78 -3.72 14.52
N PRO A 548 1.89 -4.33 13.73
CA PRO A 548 0.85 -5.19 14.28
C PRO A 548 1.42 -6.26 15.23
N ASP A 549 0.69 -6.54 16.31
CA ASP A 549 1.07 -7.42 17.41
C ASP A 549 2.22 -6.96 18.31
N ASP A 550 2.80 -5.78 18.08
CA ASP A 550 3.68 -5.13 19.06
C ASP A 550 2.97 -4.96 20.41
N ILE A 551 3.70 -5.22 21.49
CA ILE A 551 3.21 -5.05 22.87
C ILE A 551 4.09 -4.02 23.56
N LEU A 552 3.47 -2.94 24.03
CA LEU A 552 4.07 -1.98 24.94
C LEU A 552 3.81 -2.44 26.37
N ILE A 553 4.87 -2.56 27.18
CA ILE A 553 4.78 -2.98 28.58
C ILE A 553 5.34 -1.86 29.44
N LEU A 554 4.52 -1.32 30.34
CA LEU A 554 4.90 -0.36 31.35
C LEU A 554 4.85 -1.04 32.71
N CYS A 555 5.88 -0.90 33.53
CA CYS A 555 5.89 -1.51 34.86
C CYS A 555 6.70 -0.73 35.90
N SER A 556 6.30 -0.81 37.18
CA SER A 556 7.06 -0.31 38.33
C SER A 556 8.24 -1.23 38.67
N ASP A 557 9.10 -0.76 39.58
CA ASP A 557 10.29 -1.49 40.01
C ASP A 557 9.97 -2.85 40.66
N GLY A 558 8.90 -2.93 41.45
CA GLY A 558 8.46 -4.18 42.06
C GLY A 558 8.06 -5.28 41.07
N VAL A 559 7.96 -4.97 39.76
CA VAL A 559 7.85 -5.99 38.71
C VAL A 559 9.21 -6.35 38.14
N TRP A 560 10.00 -5.38 37.68
CA TRP A 560 11.23 -5.67 36.95
C TRP A 560 12.40 -6.07 37.85
N ASP A 561 12.36 -5.76 39.15
CA ASP A 561 13.29 -6.27 40.16
C ASP A 561 13.11 -7.80 40.34
N GLU A 562 11.87 -8.28 40.35
CA GLU A 562 11.53 -9.68 40.64
C GLU A 562 11.44 -10.54 39.36
N VAL A 563 11.02 -9.95 38.23
CA VAL A 563 10.84 -10.66 36.95
C VAL A 563 11.67 -9.98 35.86
N LYS A 564 12.72 -10.68 35.41
CA LYS A 564 13.63 -10.17 34.37
C LYS A 564 12.93 -10.01 33.03
N SER A 565 13.47 -9.12 32.19
CA SER A 565 12.89 -8.81 30.87
C SER A 565 12.80 -10.04 29.97
N GLU A 566 13.79 -10.95 29.98
CA GLU A 566 13.74 -12.18 29.17
C GLU A 566 12.64 -13.14 29.62
N GLU A 567 12.27 -13.09 30.90
CA GLU A 567 11.14 -13.86 31.44
C GLU A 567 9.81 -13.20 31.08
N LEU A 568 9.71 -11.87 31.19
CA LEU A 568 8.55 -11.12 30.68
C LEU A 568 8.31 -11.43 29.20
N ALA A 569 9.34 -11.42 28.36
CA ALA A 569 9.22 -11.76 26.93
C ALA A 569 8.63 -13.16 26.70
N LYS A 570 8.95 -14.14 27.57
CA LYS A 570 8.40 -15.50 27.50
C LYS A 570 6.96 -15.58 27.99
N ILE A 571 6.61 -14.81 29.03
CA ILE A 571 5.25 -14.76 29.58
C ILE A 571 4.27 -14.19 28.53
N PHE A 572 4.67 -13.15 27.81
CA PHE A 572 3.90 -12.55 26.72
C PHE A 572 3.97 -13.38 25.42
N SER A 573 3.66 -14.67 25.53
CA SER A 573 3.62 -15.60 24.39
C SER A 573 2.37 -15.39 23.50
N PRO A 574 2.42 -15.73 22.21
CA PRO A 574 1.26 -15.64 21.31
C PRO A 574 0.06 -16.50 21.72
N ASP A 575 0.28 -17.54 22.53
CA ASP A 575 -0.74 -18.52 22.94
C ASP A 575 -1.62 -18.02 24.10
N LEU A 576 -1.23 -16.92 24.75
CA LEU A 576 -1.95 -16.34 25.88
C LEU A 576 -2.67 -15.05 25.48
N THR A 577 -3.82 -14.80 26.11
CA THR A 577 -4.46 -13.49 26.02
C THR A 577 -3.61 -12.45 26.74
N LEU A 578 -3.74 -11.16 26.37
CA LEU A 578 -2.95 -10.11 27.01
C LEU A 578 -3.21 -10.05 28.52
N SER A 579 -4.47 -10.26 28.93
CA SER A 579 -4.88 -10.33 30.34
C SER A 579 -4.24 -11.50 31.09
N ASP A 580 -4.19 -12.69 30.49
CA ASP A 580 -3.58 -13.86 31.12
C ASP A 580 -2.07 -13.67 31.30
N ALA A 581 -1.38 -13.10 30.30
CA ALA A 581 0.04 -12.78 30.39
C ALA A 581 0.32 -11.76 31.52
N VAL A 582 -0.47 -10.69 31.62
CA VAL A 582 -0.35 -9.71 32.73
C VAL A 582 -0.58 -10.38 34.08
N ASN A 583 -1.60 -11.24 34.19
CA ASN A 583 -1.89 -11.97 35.42
C ASN A 583 -0.78 -12.93 35.81
N GLN A 584 -0.20 -13.63 34.83
CA GLN A 584 0.92 -14.54 35.05
C GLN A 584 2.17 -13.79 35.50
N ALA A 585 2.48 -12.64 34.91
CA ALA A 585 3.60 -11.79 35.33
C ALA A 585 3.45 -11.33 36.78
N ILE A 586 2.28 -10.82 37.18
CA ILE A 586 2.05 -10.40 38.57
C ILE A 586 2.04 -11.59 39.54
N ASN A 587 1.51 -12.74 39.15
CA ASN A 587 1.56 -13.92 39.99
C ASN A 587 3.01 -14.39 40.19
N ARG A 588 3.85 -14.29 39.16
CA ARG A 588 5.28 -14.59 39.25
C ARG A 588 6.00 -13.67 40.25
N VAL A 589 5.70 -12.37 40.20
CA VAL A 589 6.20 -11.40 41.20
C VAL A 589 5.82 -11.82 42.63
N LEU A 590 4.56 -12.24 42.85
CA LEU A 590 4.09 -12.72 44.15
C LEU A 590 4.80 -14.01 44.61
N GLU A 591 5.14 -14.91 43.67
CA GLU A 591 5.86 -16.15 43.96
C GLU A 591 7.33 -15.91 44.35
N GLU A 592 7.98 -14.90 43.77
CA GLU A 592 9.36 -14.49 44.13
C GLU A 592 9.43 -13.70 45.44
N GLY A 593 8.27 -13.29 45.97
CA GLY A 593 8.13 -12.72 47.31
C GLY A 593 7.58 -11.30 47.34
N ALA A 594 7.48 -10.63 46.18
CA ALA A 594 6.90 -9.28 46.00
C ALA A 594 7.31 -8.31 47.12
N SER A 595 8.60 -7.96 47.13
CA SER A 595 9.21 -7.11 48.15
C SER A 595 8.72 -5.65 48.12
N ASP A 596 8.06 -5.25 47.03
CA ASP A 596 7.45 -3.93 46.82
C ASP A 596 6.03 -4.02 46.24
N ASN A 597 5.38 -2.85 46.09
CA ASN A 597 4.22 -2.69 45.22
C ASN A 597 4.60 -3.04 43.78
N ALA A 598 3.70 -3.68 43.06
CA ALA A 598 4.00 -4.15 41.71
C ALA A 598 2.84 -3.85 40.78
N THR A 599 3.14 -3.08 39.74
CA THR A 599 2.17 -2.63 38.75
C THR A 599 2.70 -2.88 37.35
N LEU A 600 1.88 -3.53 36.52
CA LEU A 600 2.19 -3.80 35.13
C LEU A 600 0.99 -3.47 34.25
N LEU A 601 1.23 -2.70 33.20
CA LEU A 601 0.28 -2.31 32.17
C LEU A 601 0.83 -2.75 30.81
N ALA A 602 0.05 -3.51 30.06
CA ALA A 602 0.36 -3.96 28.71
C ALA A 602 -0.66 -3.40 27.71
N LEU A 603 -0.17 -2.86 26.60
CA LEU A 603 -0.96 -2.35 25.47
C LEU A 603 -0.51 -3.07 24.20
N LYS A 604 -1.41 -3.78 23.53
CA LYS A 604 -1.10 -4.52 22.30
C LYS A 604 -1.78 -3.89 21.10
N LEU A 605 -0.99 -3.55 20.08
CA LEU A 605 -1.50 -3.05 18.82
C LEU A 605 -2.04 -4.23 18.00
N LYS A 606 -3.32 -4.18 17.66
CA LYS A 606 -3.98 -5.18 16.80
C LYS A 606 -4.28 -4.59 15.45
N SER A 607 -4.04 -5.37 14.40
CA SER A 607 -4.53 -5.06 13.06
C SER A 607 -5.66 -6.02 12.70
N SER A 608 -6.81 -5.49 12.29
CA SER A 608 -7.83 -6.27 11.61
C SER A 608 -7.39 -6.48 10.16
N LEU A 609 -6.48 -7.45 9.96
CA LEU A 609 -6.23 -8.01 8.64
C LEU A 609 -7.48 -8.79 8.22
N ARG A 610 -8.31 -8.14 7.40
CA ARG A 610 -9.56 -8.58 6.76
C ARG A 610 -10.77 -7.75 7.19
N ALA A 611 -10.87 -6.56 6.62
CA ALA A 611 -12.13 -6.26 5.97
C ALA A 611 -11.99 -6.77 4.53
N THR A 612 -12.29 -8.05 4.30
CA THR A 612 -12.86 -8.46 3.01
C THR A 612 -14.14 -7.63 2.90
N TYR A 613 -14.08 -6.55 2.13
CA TYR A 613 -15.25 -5.80 1.74
C TYR A 613 -15.95 -6.50 0.60
#